data_AF-A0AAQ1MDQ1-F1
#
_entry.id   AF-A0AAQ1MDQ1-F1
#
_cell.length_a   1.000
_cell.length_b   1.000
_cell.length_c   1.000
_cell.angle_alpha   90.00
_cell.angle_beta   90.00
_cell.angle_gamma   90.00
#
_symmetry.space_group_name_H-M   'P 1'
#
loop_
_entity.id
_entity.type
_entity.pdbx_description
1 polymer ?
#
loop_
_entity_poly.entity_id
_entity_poly.type
_entity_poly.pdbx_seq_one_letter_code
_entity_poly.pdbx_strand_id
1 'polypeptide(L)'
;MTNEDLAQLIKQGEKGYIPTLWGQIERLLEMLCSRAYRRLKDRADHAGATLEDFRQESYLAFLEAIEAFDPSSGYKFTAYFKYPLKNRIYNLLQLRTERGRNDPLCNCASLEAQKGDEELPLAETIPTDDDLEGDALEKIWHEQLSHALGQCLEELPPPLSRVLVAKYYEEKSLEEIGKEVGEPPQWARKMHGQGLQALRKGRNRARLFPFAESILGTYAYRGTGLAPFLVAGISSVERAVELQEEAAQQRESHDNTR
;
A
#
# COMPACT_ATOMS: atom_id res chain seq x y z
N MET A 1 24.48 45.53 -33.67
CA MET A 1 25.44 44.42 -33.47
C MET A 1 24.68 43.12 -33.57
N THR A 2 25.26 42.10 -34.19
CA THR A 2 24.61 40.79 -34.31
C THR A 2 24.75 40.00 -33.00
N ASN A 3 23.95 38.94 -32.86
CA ASN A 3 24.05 38.05 -31.69
C ASN A 3 25.43 37.39 -31.61
N GLU A 4 26.00 37.05 -32.76
CA GLU A 4 27.30 36.43 -32.92
C GLU A 4 28.42 37.38 -32.46
N ASP A 5 28.38 38.65 -32.89
CA ASP A 5 29.36 39.65 -32.48
C ASP A 5 29.33 39.87 -30.96
N LEU A 6 28.12 39.98 -30.39
CA LEU A 6 27.93 40.17 -28.96
C LEU A 6 28.42 38.95 -28.16
N ALA A 7 28.12 37.73 -28.59
CA ALA A 7 28.59 36.52 -27.94
C ALA A 7 30.12 36.43 -27.93
N GLN A 8 30.77 36.81 -29.04
CA GLN A 8 32.23 36.82 -29.14
C GLN A 8 32.87 37.85 -28.21
N LEU A 9 32.32 39.06 -28.12
CA LEU A 9 32.80 40.09 -27.19
C LEU A 9 32.66 39.65 -25.72
N ILE A 10 31.54 39.02 -25.38
CA ILE A 10 31.34 38.50 -24.01
C ILE A 10 32.39 37.43 -23.69
N LYS A 11 32.72 36.53 -24.63
CA LYS A 11 33.81 35.54 -24.43
C LYS A 11 35.19 36.17 -24.27
N GLN A 12 35.43 37.34 -24.88
CA GLN A 12 36.68 38.10 -24.74
C GLN A 12 36.80 38.85 -23.40
N GLY A 13 35.77 38.80 -22.55
CA GLY A 13 35.78 39.38 -21.20
C GLY A 13 34.87 40.59 -21.03
N GLU A 14 34.25 41.09 -22.10
CA GLU A 14 33.34 42.23 -22.08
C GLU A 14 31.94 41.83 -21.57
N LYS A 15 31.85 41.44 -20.29
CA LYS A 15 30.62 40.95 -19.65
C LYS A 15 29.49 41.98 -19.61
N GLY A 16 29.78 43.26 -19.83
CA GLY A 16 28.78 44.33 -19.90
C GLY A 16 27.74 44.16 -21.03
N TYR A 17 28.06 43.36 -22.05
CA TYR A 17 27.14 43.07 -23.17
C TYR A 17 26.14 41.96 -22.90
N ILE A 18 26.25 41.23 -21.78
CA ILE A 18 25.32 40.13 -21.43
C ILE A 18 23.85 40.58 -21.43
N PRO A 19 23.46 41.71 -20.78
CA PRO A 19 22.08 42.17 -20.79
C PRO A 19 21.60 42.58 -22.19
N THR A 20 22.49 43.12 -23.01
CA THR A 20 22.17 43.53 -24.39
C THR A 20 21.88 42.32 -25.25
N LEU A 21 22.71 41.28 -25.17
CA LEU A 21 22.49 40.03 -25.89
C LEU A 21 21.23 39.33 -25.38
N TRP A 22 21.02 39.25 -24.07
CA TRP A 22 19.81 38.68 -23.47
C TRP A 22 18.54 39.33 -24.03
N GLY A 23 18.46 40.67 -24.04
CA GLY A 23 17.30 41.39 -24.55
C GLY A 23 17.00 41.11 -26.03
N GLN A 24 18.00 40.76 -26.85
CA GLN A 24 17.80 40.39 -28.26
C GLN A 24 17.22 38.98 -28.43
N ILE A 25 17.54 38.05 -27.54
CA ILE A 25 17.15 36.63 -27.64
C ILE A 25 16.00 36.23 -26.71
N GLU A 26 15.64 37.08 -25.74
CA GLU A 26 14.66 36.77 -24.69
C GLU A 26 13.35 36.24 -25.26
N ARG A 27 12.80 36.90 -26.28
CA ARG A 27 11.56 36.47 -26.96
C ARG A 27 11.66 35.09 -27.61
N LEU A 28 12.84 34.74 -28.15
CA LEU A 28 13.08 33.43 -28.73
C LEU A 28 13.08 32.36 -27.64
N LEU A 29 13.78 32.59 -26.54
CA LEU A 29 13.83 31.66 -25.40
C LEU A 29 12.49 31.54 -24.70
N GLU A 30 11.75 32.63 -24.51
CA GLU A 30 10.40 32.63 -23.96
C GLU A 30 9.45 31.78 -24.81
N MET A 31 9.53 31.89 -26.14
CA MET A 31 8.76 31.06 -27.06
C MET A 31 9.15 29.58 -26.98
N LEU A 32 10.45 29.26 -26.88
CA LEU A 32 10.93 27.89 -26.73
C LEU A 32 10.51 27.28 -25.39
N CYS A 33 10.64 28.02 -24.29
CA CYS A 33 10.19 27.62 -22.96
C CYS A 33 8.68 27.40 -22.92
N SER A 34 7.89 28.31 -23.50
CA SER A 34 6.44 28.17 -23.57
C SER A 34 6.00 26.93 -24.36
N ARG A 35 6.69 26.61 -25.46
CA ARG A 35 6.45 25.36 -26.22
C ARG A 35 6.84 24.12 -25.41
N ALA A 36 7.98 24.15 -24.73
CA ALA A 36 8.45 23.03 -23.92
C ALA A 36 7.54 22.77 -22.72
N TYR A 37 7.11 23.84 -22.02
CA TYR A 37 6.19 23.78 -20.90
C TYR A 37 4.84 23.17 -21.30
N ARG A 38 4.24 23.63 -22.40
CA ARG A 38 2.98 23.03 -22.92
C ARG A 38 3.12 21.55 -23.25
N ARG A 39 4.24 21.14 -23.86
CA ARG A 39 4.48 19.73 -24.20
C ARG A 39 4.68 18.87 -22.96
N LEU A 40 5.23 19.43 -21.89
CA LEU A 40 5.61 18.71 -20.67
C LEU A 40 4.74 19.13 -19.48
N LYS A 41 3.51 19.60 -19.73
CA LYS A 41 2.67 20.26 -18.72
C LYS A 41 2.41 19.35 -17.52
N ASP A 42 1.92 18.14 -17.78
CA ASP A 42 1.62 17.18 -16.72
C ASP A 42 2.87 16.89 -15.89
N ARG A 43 4.02 16.68 -16.53
CA ARG A 43 5.26 16.43 -15.80
C ARG A 43 5.75 17.66 -15.04
N ALA A 44 5.55 18.86 -15.57
CA ALA A 44 5.89 20.10 -14.89
C ALA A 44 5.02 20.30 -13.65
N ASP A 45 3.72 20.04 -13.74
CA ASP A 45 2.80 20.14 -12.61
C ASP A 45 3.15 19.16 -11.50
N HIS A 46 3.41 17.90 -11.85
CA HIS A 46 3.84 16.89 -10.87
C HIS A 46 5.22 17.20 -10.27
N ALA A 47 6.11 17.86 -11.01
CA ALA A 47 7.40 18.31 -10.50
C ALA A 47 7.33 19.64 -9.74
N GLY A 48 6.14 20.26 -9.65
CA GLY A 48 5.96 21.59 -9.04
C GLY A 48 6.64 22.73 -9.83
N ALA A 49 6.95 22.51 -11.11
CA ALA A 49 7.64 23.47 -11.96
C ALA A 49 6.65 24.34 -12.75
N THR A 50 6.89 25.64 -12.72
CA THR A 50 6.09 26.66 -13.42
C THR A 50 6.74 27.07 -14.74
N LEU A 51 6.01 27.81 -15.58
CA LEU A 51 6.58 28.43 -16.77
C LEU A 51 7.70 29.43 -16.40
N GLU A 52 7.61 30.07 -15.24
CA GLU A 52 8.63 31.00 -14.76
C GLU A 52 9.95 30.27 -14.47
N ASP A 53 9.90 29.08 -13.90
CA ASP A 53 11.09 28.26 -13.66
C ASP A 53 11.78 27.88 -14.97
N PHE A 54 11.01 27.56 -16.02
CA PHE A 54 11.57 27.31 -17.36
C PHE A 54 12.26 28.55 -17.93
N ARG A 55 11.70 29.74 -17.69
CA ARG A 55 12.33 31.01 -18.12
C ARG A 55 13.62 31.26 -17.35
N GLN A 56 13.63 31.06 -16.04
CA GLN A 56 14.84 31.20 -15.22
C GLN A 56 15.95 30.24 -15.68
N GLU A 57 15.63 28.96 -15.89
CA GLU A 57 16.58 27.96 -16.40
C GLU A 57 17.08 28.28 -17.82
N SER A 58 16.27 28.96 -18.64
CA SER A 58 16.69 29.39 -19.97
C SER A 58 17.79 30.46 -19.95
N TYR A 59 17.84 31.28 -18.90
CA TYR A 59 18.94 32.22 -18.70
C TYR A 59 20.26 31.50 -18.44
N LEU A 60 20.24 30.42 -17.63
CA LEU A 60 21.42 29.59 -17.42
C LEU A 60 21.85 28.86 -18.70
N ALA A 61 20.88 28.33 -19.45
CA ALA A 61 21.13 27.73 -20.76
C ALA A 61 21.73 28.74 -21.75
N PHE A 62 21.39 30.02 -21.62
CA PHE A 62 21.98 31.10 -22.40
C PHE A 62 23.44 31.37 -22.07
N LEU A 63 23.78 31.42 -20.78
CA LEU A 63 25.18 31.56 -20.37
C LEU A 63 26.03 30.38 -20.87
N GLU A 64 25.52 29.15 -20.76
CA GLU A 64 26.18 27.96 -21.34
C GLU A 64 26.35 28.07 -22.86
N ALA A 65 25.35 28.60 -23.57
CA ALA A 65 25.43 28.79 -25.01
C ALA A 65 26.52 29.82 -25.39
N ILE A 66 26.71 30.89 -24.60
CA ILE A 66 27.80 31.85 -24.80
C ILE A 66 29.16 31.16 -24.65
N GLU A 67 29.33 30.38 -23.57
CA GLU A 67 30.58 29.66 -23.33
C GLU A 67 30.89 28.64 -24.43
N ALA A 68 29.86 27.97 -24.95
CA ALA A 68 29.99 26.97 -26.01
C ALA A 68 30.13 27.56 -27.43
N PHE A 69 29.73 28.82 -27.66
CA PHE A 69 29.69 29.40 -29.00
C PHE A 69 31.08 29.46 -29.65
N ASP A 70 31.18 28.94 -30.87
CA ASP A 70 32.38 29.01 -31.71
C ASP A 70 32.04 29.69 -33.04
N PRO A 71 32.52 30.92 -33.28
CA PRO A 71 32.33 31.63 -34.55
C PRO A 71 32.87 30.88 -35.77
N SER A 72 33.88 30.01 -35.59
CA SER A 72 34.54 29.26 -36.67
C SER A 72 33.69 28.11 -37.19
N SER A 73 32.69 27.68 -36.41
CA SER A 73 31.84 26.53 -36.72
C SER A 73 30.87 26.76 -37.90
N GLY A 74 30.62 28.03 -38.25
CA GLY A 74 29.63 28.43 -39.26
C GLY A 74 28.16 28.35 -38.80
N TYR A 75 27.90 27.88 -37.58
CA TYR A 75 26.55 27.87 -37.01
C TYR A 75 26.18 29.22 -36.38
N LYS A 76 24.91 29.61 -36.52
CA LYS A 76 24.36 30.77 -35.82
C LYS A 76 24.36 30.54 -34.31
N PHE A 77 24.50 31.63 -33.54
CA PHE A 77 24.49 31.55 -32.08
C PHE A 77 23.23 30.84 -31.54
N THR A 78 22.08 31.06 -32.17
CA THR A 78 20.80 30.45 -31.78
C THR A 78 20.77 28.92 -31.88
N ALA A 79 21.65 28.31 -32.67
CA ALA A 79 21.74 26.85 -32.75
C ALA A 79 22.26 26.23 -31.45
N TYR A 80 23.02 26.98 -30.65
CA TYR A 80 23.67 26.49 -29.44
C TYR A 80 22.72 26.31 -28.26
N PHE A 81 21.48 26.82 -28.31
CA PHE A 81 20.52 26.67 -27.21
C PHE A 81 19.90 25.28 -27.10
N LYS A 82 19.88 24.49 -28.19
CA LYS A 82 19.10 23.23 -28.25
C LYS A 82 19.45 22.26 -27.12
N TYR A 83 20.74 22.03 -26.86
CA TYR A 83 21.19 21.07 -25.85
C TYR A 83 21.19 21.66 -24.43
N PRO A 84 21.77 22.85 -24.16
CA PRO A 84 21.71 23.50 -22.85
C PRO A 84 20.28 23.61 -22.32
N LEU A 85 19.36 24.13 -23.14
CA LEU A 85 17.97 24.35 -22.72
C LEU A 85 17.25 23.02 -22.44
N LYS A 86 17.44 22.01 -23.31
CA LYS A 86 16.88 20.68 -23.08
C LYS A 86 17.42 20.07 -21.79
N ASN A 87 18.73 20.14 -21.57
CA ASN A 87 19.38 19.55 -20.40
C ASN A 87 18.90 20.19 -19.09
N ARG A 88 18.76 21.51 -19.09
CA ARG A 88 18.27 22.32 -17.97
C ARG A 88 16.82 21.97 -17.64
N ILE A 89 15.93 21.99 -18.63
CA ILE A 89 14.53 21.57 -18.46
C ILE A 89 14.43 20.12 -17.96
N TYR A 90 15.22 19.20 -18.52
CA TYR A 90 15.17 17.80 -18.09
C TYR A 90 15.71 17.61 -16.67
N ASN A 91 16.61 18.49 -16.22
CA ASN A 91 17.07 18.49 -14.84
C ASN A 91 15.98 19.00 -13.89
N LEU A 92 15.38 20.15 -14.24
CA LEU A 92 14.26 20.75 -13.51
C LEU A 92 13.11 19.76 -13.30
N LEU A 93 12.78 18.98 -14.33
CA LEU A 93 11.70 17.99 -14.31
C LEU A 93 12.11 16.60 -13.78
N GLN A 94 13.35 16.47 -13.29
CA GLN A 94 13.94 15.23 -12.79
C GLN A 94 13.96 14.07 -13.82
N LEU A 95 14.00 14.39 -15.12
CA LEU A 95 13.99 13.42 -16.21
C LEU A 95 15.37 12.91 -16.62
N ARG A 96 16.45 13.39 -15.98
CA ARG A 96 17.84 12.99 -16.31
C ARG A 96 18.18 11.58 -15.86
N THR A 97 17.64 11.14 -14.72
CA THR A 97 17.96 9.84 -14.11
C THR A 97 16.74 8.93 -14.11
N GLU A 98 16.98 7.62 -14.09
CA GLU A 98 15.90 6.64 -13.96
C GLU A 98 15.16 6.80 -12.63
N ARG A 99 15.90 7.04 -11.53
CA ARG A 99 15.33 7.34 -10.22
C ARG A 99 14.39 8.55 -10.24
N GLY A 100 14.78 9.66 -10.87
CA GLY A 100 13.95 10.86 -10.93
C GLY A 100 12.71 10.69 -11.83
N ARG A 101 12.83 9.94 -12.94
CA ARG A 101 11.67 9.59 -13.77
C ARG A 101 10.63 8.81 -12.98
N ASN A 102 11.10 7.91 -12.12
CA ASN A 102 10.28 7.05 -11.29
C ASN A 102 10.05 7.62 -9.87
N ASP A 103 10.25 8.92 -9.65
CA ASP A 103 10.01 9.54 -8.35
C ASP A 103 8.52 9.42 -7.99
N PRO A 104 8.17 8.77 -6.86
CA PRO A 104 6.79 8.61 -6.42
C PRO A 104 6.04 9.95 -6.29
N LEU A 105 6.72 11.03 -5.88
CA LEU A 105 6.10 12.34 -5.74
C LEU A 105 5.69 12.94 -7.09
N CYS A 106 6.40 12.59 -8.16
CA CYS A 106 6.08 13.05 -9.50
C CYS A 106 5.11 12.13 -10.25
N ASN A 107 4.78 10.96 -9.70
CA ASN A 107 3.97 9.93 -10.34
C ASN A 107 2.73 9.54 -9.50
N CYS A 108 2.49 10.21 -8.37
CA CYS A 108 1.30 10.01 -7.56
C CYS A 108 0.16 10.93 -8.03
N ALA A 109 -1.08 10.48 -7.80
CA ALA A 109 -2.26 11.33 -7.96
C ALA A 109 -2.42 12.22 -6.72
N SER A 110 -2.93 13.44 -6.93
CA SER A 110 -3.33 14.31 -5.83
C SER A 110 -4.51 13.70 -5.07
N LEU A 111 -4.49 13.76 -3.74
CA LEU A 111 -5.63 13.38 -2.90
C LEU A 111 -6.83 14.31 -3.10
N GLU A 112 -6.58 15.54 -3.52
CA GLU A 112 -7.61 16.53 -3.86
C GLU A 112 -8.10 16.41 -5.31
N ALA A 113 -7.54 15.46 -6.09
CA ALA A 113 -8.02 15.24 -7.45
C ALA A 113 -9.47 14.76 -7.39
N GLN A 114 -10.36 15.49 -8.06
CA GLN A 114 -11.75 15.08 -8.20
C GLN A 114 -11.84 13.85 -9.10
N LYS A 115 -12.56 12.82 -8.66
CA LYS A 115 -12.71 11.57 -9.42
C LYS A 115 -14.18 11.12 -9.42
N GLY A 116 -14.69 10.81 -10.61
CA GLY A 116 -16.09 10.38 -10.80
C GLY A 116 -17.04 11.57 -10.99
N ASP A 117 -18.33 11.25 -11.11
CA ASP A 117 -19.38 12.23 -11.41
C ASP A 117 -19.79 13.08 -10.19
N GLU A 118 -19.45 12.63 -8.98
CA GLU A 118 -19.90 13.24 -7.72
C GLU A 118 -18.98 14.35 -7.19
N GLU A 119 -17.99 14.81 -7.96
CA GLU A 119 -17.02 15.86 -7.58
C GLU A 119 -16.31 15.64 -6.23
N LEU A 120 -16.27 14.40 -5.73
CA LEU A 120 -15.62 14.05 -4.47
C LEU A 120 -14.09 14.01 -4.65
N PRO A 121 -13.32 14.50 -3.65
CA PRO A 121 -11.87 14.37 -3.68
C PRO A 121 -11.46 12.90 -3.53
N LEU A 122 -10.38 12.51 -4.19
CA LEU A 122 -9.84 11.15 -4.15
C LEU A 122 -9.62 10.67 -2.69
N ALA A 123 -9.18 11.54 -1.79
CA ALA A 123 -8.99 11.25 -0.36
C ALA A 123 -10.24 10.66 0.31
N GLU A 124 -11.44 11.13 -0.04
CA GLU A 124 -12.69 10.65 0.56
C GLU A 124 -13.13 9.29 0.01
N THR A 125 -12.60 8.88 -1.14
CA THR A 125 -12.91 7.58 -1.75
C THR A 125 -11.96 6.46 -1.32
N ILE A 126 -10.86 6.79 -0.65
CA ILE A 126 -9.86 5.81 -0.21
C ILE A 126 -10.35 5.21 1.12
N PRO A 127 -10.62 3.89 1.18
CA PRO A 127 -10.96 3.24 2.44
C PRO A 127 -9.76 3.29 3.40
N THR A 128 -10.05 3.40 4.68
CA THR A 128 -9.04 3.20 5.74
C THR A 128 -8.64 1.73 5.80
N ASP A 129 -7.44 1.46 6.29
CA ASP A 129 -7.00 0.07 6.57
C ASP A 129 -7.80 -0.57 7.73
N ASP A 130 -8.47 0.26 8.55
CA ASP A 130 -9.30 -0.20 9.66
C ASP A 130 -10.66 -0.72 9.16
N ASP A 131 -10.94 -2.00 9.44
CA ASP A 131 -12.26 -2.62 9.28
C ASP A 131 -13.07 -2.47 10.57
N LEU A 132 -13.53 -1.26 10.85
CA LEU A 132 -14.28 -0.96 12.08
C LEU A 132 -15.54 -1.83 12.24
N GLU A 133 -16.18 -2.19 11.12
CA GLU A 133 -17.35 -3.07 11.12
C GLU A 133 -16.95 -4.51 11.45
N GLY A 134 -15.91 -5.03 10.80
CA GLY A 134 -15.32 -6.34 11.09
C GLY A 134 -14.89 -6.48 12.56
N ASP A 135 -14.19 -5.48 13.09
CA ASP A 135 -13.73 -5.46 14.48
C ASP A 135 -14.90 -5.48 15.48
N ALA A 136 -15.96 -4.70 15.21
CA ALA A 136 -17.15 -4.67 16.04
C ALA A 136 -17.89 -6.01 16.02
N LEU A 137 -18.02 -6.64 14.84
CA LEU A 137 -18.61 -7.96 14.69
C LEU A 137 -17.79 -9.05 15.38
N GLU A 138 -16.46 -9.03 15.23
CA GLU A 138 -15.55 -9.98 15.87
C GLU A 138 -15.64 -9.88 17.41
N LYS A 139 -15.72 -8.65 17.94
CA LYS A 139 -15.92 -8.43 19.37
C LYS A 139 -17.24 -9.03 19.88
N ILE A 140 -18.36 -8.73 19.23
CA ILE A 140 -19.68 -9.28 19.61
C ILE A 140 -19.65 -10.80 19.54
N TRP A 141 -19.03 -11.35 18.49
CA TRP A 141 -18.89 -12.78 18.31
C TRP A 141 -18.06 -13.43 19.43
N HIS A 142 -16.95 -12.81 19.83
CA HIS A 142 -16.13 -13.27 20.95
C HIS A 142 -16.87 -13.24 22.28
N GLU A 143 -17.65 -12.19 22.54
CA GLU A 143 -18.48 -12.08 23.75
C GLU A 143 -19.51 -13.22 23.81
N GLN A 144 -20.19 -13.50 22.70
CA GLN A 144 -21.17 -14.60 22.59
C GLN A 144 -20.51 -15.98 22.76
N LEU A 145 -19.36 -16.20 22.12
CA LEU A 145 -18.61 -17.46 22.24
C LEU A 145 -18.13 -17.66 23.68
N SER A 146 -17.58 -16.62 24.31
CA SER A 146 -17.12 -16.66 25.69
C SER A 146 -18.27 -17.03 26.64
N HIS A 147 -19.43 -16.40 26.48
CA HIS A 147 -20.63 -16.73 27.25
C HIS A 147 -21.09 -18.18 27.02
N ALA A 148 -21.13 -18.65 25.78
CA ALA A 148 -21.50 -20.03 25.45
C ALA A 148 -20.52 -21.06 26.04
N LEU A 149 -19.21 -20.78 25.99
CA LEU A 149 -18.18 -21.61 26.61
C LEU A 149 -18.32 -21.62 28.13
N GLY A 150 -18.57 -20.47 28.76
CA GLY A 150 -18.84 -20.34 30.19
C GLY A 150 -19.99 -21.25 30.64
N GLN A 151 -21.12 -21.18 29.93
CA GLN A 151 -22.26 -22.06 30.21
C GLN A 151 -21.93 -23.55 30.04
N CYS A 152 -21.15 -23.92 29.02
CA CYS A 152 -20.73 -25.31 28.85
C CYS A 152 -19.82 -25.77 29.99
N LEU A 153 -18.90 -24.92 30.44
CA LEU A 153 -17.97 -25.16 31.54
C LEU A 153 -18.67 -25.27 32.90
N GLU A 154 -19.77 -24.54 33.12
CA GLU A 154 -20.61 -24.67 34.32
C GLU A 154 -21.42 -25.98 34.34
N GLU A 155 -21.86 -26.47 33.17
CA GLU A 155 -22.57 -27.75 33.06
C GLU A 155 -21.65 -28.98 33.19
N LEU A 156 -20.33 -28.79 33.04
CA LEU A 156 -19.34 -29.85 33.20
C LEU A 156 -19.09 -30.18 34.69
N PRO A 157 -18.86 -31.47 35.02
CA PRO A 157 -18.36 -31.84 36.34
C PRO A 157 -17.16 -31.00 36.78
N PRO A 158 -17.11 -30.50 38.03
CA PRO A 158 -16.08 -29.58 38.49
C PRO A 158 -14.62 -30.02 38.24
N PRO A 159 -14.26 -31.32 38.35
CA PRO A 159 -12.90 -31.78 38.04
C PRO A 159 -12.51 -31.59 36.57
N LEU A 160 -13.47 -31.71 35.64
CA LEU A 160 -13.23 -31.55 34.20
C LEU A 160 -13.12 -30.07 33.82
N SER A 161 -14.05 -29.26 34.33
CA SER A 161 -14.09 -27.81 34.09
C SER A 161 -12.81 -27.13 34.62
N ARG A 162 -12.39 -27.46 35.85
CA ARG A 162 -11.16 -26.91 36.45
C ARG A 162 -9.91 -27.21 35.63
N VAL A 163 -9.78 -28.41 35.08
CA VAL A 163 -8.62 -28.78 34.24
C VAL A 163 -8.63 -28.04 32.91
N LEU A 164 -9.81 -27.82 32.30
CA LEU A 164 -9.93 -27.04 31.06
C LEU A 164 -9.63 -25.55 31.29
N VAL A 165 -10.17 -24.95 32.35
CA VAL A 165 -9.90 -23.55 32.72
C VAL A 165 -8.41 -23.36 33.03
N ALA A 166 -7.83 -24.21 33.86
CA ALA A 166 -6.40 -24.12 34.20
C ALA A 166 -5.50 -24.28 32.96
N LYS A 167 -5.92 -25.07 31.96
CA LYS A 167 -5.13 -25.30 30.75
C LYS A 167 -5.22 -24.15 29.73
N TYR A 168 -6.42 -23.60 29.51
CA TYR A 168 -6.67 -22.65 28.42
C TYR A 168 -6.82 -21.19 28.86
N TYR A 169 -7.24 -20.93 30.10
CA TYR A 169 -7.35 -19.56 30.65
C TYR A 169 -6.18 -19.21 31.57
N GLU A 170 -5.61 -20.19 32.29
CA GLU A 170 -4.45 -19.97 33.18
C GLU A 170 -3.11 -20.43 32.57
N GLU A 171 -3.14 -20.99 31.34
CA GLU A 171 -1.98 -21.47 30.57
C GLU A 171 -1.09 -22.51 31.28
N LYS A 172 -1.56 -23.15 32.36
CA LYS A 172 -0.78 -24.12 33.14
C LYS A 172 -0.52 -25.41 32.36
N SER A 173 0.60 -26.07 32.66
CA SER A 173 0.86 -27.40 32.11
C SER A 173 0.00 -28.46 32.81
N LEU A 174 -0.32 -29.55 32.10
CA LEU A 174 -1.10 -30.67 32.69
C LEU A 174 -0.34 -31.31 33.87
N GLU A 175 0.98 -31.18 33.91
CA GLU A 175 1.83 -31.68 35.00
C GLU A 175 1.75 -30.78 36.24
N GLU A 176 1.73 -29.46 36.06
CA GLU A 176 1.48 -28.50 37.15
C GLU A 176 0.08 -28.66 37.73
N ILE A 177 -0.94 -28.84 36.88
CA ILE A 177 -2.33 -29.04 37.32
C ILE A 177 -2.46 -30.30 38.19
N GLY A 178 -1.80 -31.40 37.81
CA GLY A 178 -1.76 -32.61 38.63
C GLY A 178 -1.12 -32.36 39.99
N LYS A 179 0.03 -31.69 40.02
CA LYS A 179 0.75 -31.34 41.26
C LYS A 179 -0.07 -30.44 42.19
N GLU A 180 -0.79 -29.46 41.65
CA GLU A 180 -1.64 -28.53 42.42
C GLU A 180 -2.80 -29.25 43.11
N VAL A 181 -3.40 -30.24 42.43
CA VAL A 181 -4.53 -31.02 42.94
C VAL A 181 -4.09 -32.22 43.80
N GLY A 182 -2.78 -32.54 43.82
CA GLY A 182 -2.24 -33.69 44.54
C GLY A 182 -2.45 -35.03 43.83
N GLU A 183 -2.73 -34.99 42.53
CA GLU A 183 -3.04 -36.15 41.67
C GLU A 183 -1.92 -36.39 40.64
N PRO A 184 -1.77 -37.62 40.11
CA PRO A 184 -0.73 -37.90 39.12
C PRO A 184 -1.01 -37.18 37.78
N PRO A 185 0.02 -36.79 37.00
CA PRO A 185 -0.16 -36.11 35.71
C PRO A 185 -1.06 -36.84 34.70
N GLN A 186 -1.15 -38.17 34.82
CA GLN A 186 -2.05 -38.99 33.99
C GLN A 186 -3.53 -38.71 34.28
N TRP A 187 -3.87 -38.35 35.52
CA TRP A 187 -5.22 -37.94 35.89
C TRP A 187 -5.61 -36.64 35.17
N ALA A 188 -4.74 -35.64 35.15
CA ALA A 188 -4.98 -34.37 34.46
C ALA A 188 -5.17 -34.58 32.95
N ARG A 189 -4.37 -35.44 32.32
CA ARG A 189 -4.56 -35.84 30.90
C ARG A 189 -5.90 -36.53 30.66
N LYS A 190 -6.31 -37.44 31.56
CA LYS A 190 -7.60 -38.14 31.47
C LYS A 190 -8.77 -37.16 31.61
N MET A 191 -8.72 -36.25 32.60
CA MET A 191 -9.75 -35.25 32.83
C MET A 191 -9.84 -34.23 31.68
N HIS A 192 -8.70 -33.80 31.13
CA HIS A 192 -8.66 -32.96 29.93
C HIS A 192 -9.34 -33.65 28.73
N GLY A 193 -8.98 -34.90 28.44
CA GLY A 193 -9.58 -35.69 27.36
C GLY A 193 -11.08 -35.93 27.55
N GLN A 194 -11.50 -36.26 28.77
CA GLN A 194 -12.92 -36.44 29.11
C GLN A 194 -13.70 -35.13 29.02
N GLY A 195 -13.12 -34.01 29.44
CA GLY A 195 -13.71 -32.67 29.33
C GLY A 195 -13.96 -32.28 27.87
N LEU A 196 -12.95 -32.44 27.00
CA LEU A 196 -13.11 -32.20 25.56
C LEU A 196 -14.13 -33.14 24.91
N GLN A 197 -14.16 -34.41 25.33
CA GLN A 197 -15.14 -35.36 24.81
C GLN A 197 -16.58 -35.00 25.22
N ALA A 198 -16.77 -34.47 26.43
CA ALA A 198 -18.05 -33.99 26.92
C ALA A 198 -18.50 -32.70 26.22
N LEU A 199 -17.58 -31.79 25.89
CA LEU A 199 -17.88 -30.60 25.06
C LEU A 199 -18.30 -30.95 23.63
N ARG A 200 -17.82 -32.07 23.09
CA ARG A 200 -18.15 -32.55 21.73
C ARG A 200 -19.47 -33.33 21.64
N LYS A 201 -20.22 -33.49 22.73
CA LYS A 201 -21.43 -34.32 22.77
C LYS A 201 -22.65 -33.53 23.28
N GLY A 202 -23.84 -34.00 22.87
CA GLY A 202 -25.12 -33.55 23.41
C GLY A 202 -25.36 -32.04 23.28
N ARG A 203 -25.85 -31.44 24.38
CA ARG A 203 -26.24 -30.02 24.45
C ARG A 203 -25.06 -29.06 24.26
N ASN A 204 -23.86 -29.42 24.73
CA ASN A 204 -22.65 -28.61 24.56
C ASN A 204 -22.24 -28.50 23.09
N ARG A 205 -22.33 -29.60 22.33
CA ARG A 205 -22.12 -29.57 20.88
C ARG A 205 -23.12 -28.63 20.21
N ALA A 206 -24.41 -28.73 20.52
CA ALA A 206 -25.43 -27.88 19.90
C ALA A 206 -25.18 -26.37 20.15
N ARG A 207 -24.62 -26.00 21.31
CA ARG A 207 -24.26 -24.60 21.64
C ARG A 207 -22.98 -24.11 20.96
N LEU A 208 -21.95 -24.95 20.90
CA LEU A 208 -20.63 -24.56 20.38
C LEU A 208 -20.48 -24.78 18.87
N PHE A 209 -21.31 -25.63 18.27
CA PHE A 209 -21.23 -25.97 16.85
C PHE A 209 -21.47 -24.78 15.91
N PRO A 210 -22.42 -23.86 16.16
CA PRO A 210 -22.58 -22.67 15.32
C PRO A 210 -21.32 -21.79 15.27
N PHE A 211 -20.62 -21.66 16.40
CA PHE A 211 -19.36 -20.92 16.48
C PHE A 211 -18.20 -21.69 15.82
N ALA A 212 -18.16 -23.01 15.95
CA ALA A 212 -17.16 -23.84 15.27
C ALA A 212 -17.33 -23.78 13.73
N GLU A 213 -18.57 -23.79 13.24
CA GLU A 213 -18.89 -23.64 11.82
C GLU A 213 -18.55 -22.25 11.31
N SER A 214 -18.84 -21.20 12.09
CA SER A 214 -18.41 -19.85 11.73
C SER A 214 -16.89 -19.71 11.71
N ILE A 215 -16.14 -20.33 12.64
CA ILE A 215 -14.66 -20.31 12.62
C ILE A 215 -14.14 -21.02 11.36
N LEU A 216 -14.67 -22.20 11.01
CA LEU A 216 -14.27 -22.94 9.81
C LEU A 216 -14.59 -22.14 8.53
N GLY A 217 -15.75 -21.48 8.48
CA GLY A 217 -16.10 -20.56 7.40
C GLY A 217 -15.20 -19.33 7.36
N THR A 218 -14.96 -18.65 8.48
CA THR A 218 -14.12 -17.44 8.58
C THR A 218 -12.65 -17.71 8.28
N TYR A 219 -12.11 -18.88 8.64
CA TYR A 219 -10.77 -19.30 8.20
C TYR A 219 -10.70 -19.50 6.68
N ALA A 220 -11.81 -19.85 6.02
CA ALA A 220 -11.89 -19.84 4.56
C ALA A 220 -11.94 -18.42 3.96
N TYR A 221 -12.49 -17.45 4.70
CA TYR A 221 -12.52 -16.02 4.33
C TYR A 221 -11.27 -15.23 4.77
N ARG A 222 -10.32 -15.80 5.53
CA ARG A 222 -9.03 -15.14 5.78
C ARG A 222 -8.21 -15.11 4.50
N GLY A 223 -7.90 -13.90 4.02
CA GLY A 223 -7.20 -13.66 2.76
C GLY A 223 -8.11 -13.19 1.61
N THR A 224 -9.19 -12.48 1.90
CA THR A 224 -10.12 -11.84 0.94
C THR A 224 -9.54 -10.60 0.21
N GLY A 225 -8.22 -10.43 0.18
CA GLY A 225 -7.55 -9.32 -0.51
C GLY A 225 -7.18 -9.63 -1.96
N LEU A 226 -6.88 -8.58 -2.74
CA LEU A 226 -6.39 -8.71 -4.12
C LEU A 226 -5.10 -9.55 -4.19
N ALA A 227 -4.22 -9.43 -3.19
CA ALA A 227 -2.93 -10.13 -3.17
C ALA A 227 -3.08 -11.67 -3.04
N PRO A 228 -3.85 -12.21 -2.09
CA PRO A 228 -4.15 -13.65 -2.05
C PRO A 228 -4.87 -14.18 -3.31
N PHE A 229 -5.76 -13.39 -3.92
CA PHE A 229 -6.46 -13.77 -5.17
C PHE A 229 -5.47 -13.88 -6.35
N LEU A 230 -4.55 -12.93 -6.50
CA LEU A 230 -3.53 -12.97 -7.55
C LEU A 230 -2.54 -14.14 -7.40
N VAL A 231 -2.32 -14.62 -6.17
CA VAL A 231 -1.41 -15.74 -5.88
C VAL A 231 -2.11 -17.11 -5.99
N ALA A 232 -3.33 -17.22 -5.44
CA ALA A 232 -4.03 -18.49 -5.34
C ALA A 232 -5.00 -18.77 -6.51
N GLY A 233 -5.43 -17.74 -7.24
CA GLY A 233 -6.34 -17.88 -8.39
C GLY A 233 -7.77 -18.33 -8.06
N ILE A 234 -8.14 -18.37 -6.78
CA ILE A 234 -9.43 -18.87 -6.27
C ILE A 234 -10.07 -17.79 -5.39
N SER A 235 -11.35 -17.52 -5.62
CA SER A 235 -12.13 -16.55 -4.85
C SER A 235 -12.31 -17.01 -3.39
N SER A 236 -12.48 -16.07 -2.47
CA SER A 236 -12.79 -16.37 -1.05
C SER A 236 -14.08 -17.17 -0.90
N VAL A 237 -15.04 -16.94 -1.78
CA VAL A 237 -16.32 -17.67 -1.84
C VAL A 237 -16.10 -19.12 -2.29
N GLU A 238 -15.29 -19.33 -3.34
CA GLU A 238 -14.98 -20.67 -3.86
C GLU A 238 -14.21 -21.50 -2.84
N ARG A 239 -13.24 -20.89 -2.15
CA ARG A 239 -12.49 -21.54 -1.06
C ARG A 239 -13.38 -21.90 0.13
N ALA A 240 -14.36 -21.05 0.45
CA ALA A 240 -15.34 -21.32 1.50
C ALA A 240 -16.27 -22.48 1.14
N VAL A 241 -16.70 -22.56 -0.12
CA VAL A 241 -17.51 -23.67 -0.63
C VAL A 241 -16.72 -24.98 -0.58
N GLU A 242 -15.47 -25.02 -1.06
CA GLU A 242 -14.63 -26.22 -1.00
C GLU A 242 -14.45 -26.73 0.44
N LEU A 243 -14.14 -25.85 1.39
CA LEU A 243 -13.96 -26.24 2.79
C LEU A 243 -15.27 -26.70 3.46
N GLN A 244 -16.40 -26.10 3.09
CA GLN A 244 -17.72 -26.55 3.54
C GLN A 244 -18.08 -27.91 2.95
N GLU A 245 -17.74 -28.16 1.67
CA GLU A 245 -17.93 -29.45 1.00
C GLU A 245 -17.05 -30.54 1.60
N GLU A 246 -15.78 -30.27 1.87
CA GLU A 246 -14.88 -31.20 2.57
C GLU A 246 -15.40 -31.55 3.97
N ALA A 247 -15.85 -30.54 4.72
CA ALA A 247 -16.46 -30.75 6.03
C ALA A 247 -17.76 -31.56 5.94
N ALA A 248 -18.56 -31.37 4.89
CA ALA A 248 -19.78 -32.14 4.64
C ALA A 248 -19.46 -33.60 4.27
N GLN A 249 -18.47 -33.85 3.42
CA GLN A 249 -18.00 -35.19 3.06
C GLN A 249 -17.45 -35.96 4.27
N GLN A 250 -16.74 -35.27 5.17
CA GLN A 250 -16.30 -35.86 6.45
C GLN A 250 -17.50 -36.23 7.36
N ARG A 251 -18.57 -35.43 7.36
CA ARG A 251 -19.82 -35.75 8.10
C ARG A 251 -20.47 -37.03 7.56
N GLU A 252 -20.61 -37.15 6.24
CA GLU A 252 -21.18 -38.34 5.58
C GLU A 252 -20.36 -39.59 5.86
N SER A 253 -19.02 -39.49 5.84
CA SER A 253 -18.14 -40.62 6.15
C SER A 253 -18.28 -41.11 7.60
N HIS A 254 -18.53 -40.20 8.55
CA HIS A 254 -18.65 -40.49 9.98
C HIS A 254 -20.02 -41.05 10.37
N ASP A 255 -21.10 -40.64 9.70
CA ASP A 255 -22.44 -41.22 9.93
C ASP A 255 -22.57 -42.61 9.29
N ASN A 256 -21.82 -42.90 8.21
CA ASN A 256 -21.81 -44.20 7.54
C ASN A 256 -20.94 -45.27 8.25
N THR A 257 -20.26 -44.92 9.35
CA THR A 257 -19.43 -45.82 10.18
C THR A 257 -20.02 -46.11 11.57
N ARG A 258 -21.29 -45.76 11.82
CA ARG A 258 -22.06 -46.14 13.00
C ARG A 258 -23.12 -47.19 12.67
#